data_AF-K6XQC3-F1
#
_entry.id   AF-K6XQC3-F1
#
_cell.length_a   1.000
_cell.length_b   1.000
_cell.length_c   1.000
_cell.angle_alpha   90.00
_cell.angle_beta   90.00
_cell.angle_gamma   90.00
#
_symmetry.space_group_name_H-M   'P 1'
#
loop_
_entity.id
_entity.type
_entity.pdbx_description
1 polymer ?
#
loop_
_entity_poly.entity_id
_entity_poly.type
_entity_poly.pdbx_seq_one_letter_code
_entity_poly.pdbx_strand_id
1 'polypeptide(L)'
;MRKIDKACLFIASILYSLYSFAEDNLPIECQTVPNKQIDICTLSTQSEHYPVNDLILYKREDGRFFVYLETIKGDVAGSWFWGFSNQGKYAVMSFAEEGHPHFVFYDTEQFLQSEQRPKPISVVSDYFLGQLMELRDDGTAIFGWTGGLQNSNQDSQCLEYENVDAALLEDECFVSVNIFADEHKSIN
;
A
#
# COMPACT_ATOMS: atom_id res chain seq x y z
N MET A 1 -60.12 -19.47 42.08
CA MET A 1 -59.66 -18.67 43.25
C MET A 1 -58.49 -19.36 43.93
N ARG A 2 -57.26 -18.90 43.69
CA ARG A 2 -56.26 -18.57 44.72
C ARG A 2 -55.05 -17.96 44.01
N LYS A 3 -54.64 -16.81 44.55
CA LYS A 3 -53.59 -15.90 44.07
C LYS A 3 -52.23 -16.56 44.18
N ILE A 4 -51.36 -16.33 43.21
CA ILE A 4 -49.92 -16.49 43.38
C ILE A 4 -49.33 -15.07 43.33
N ASP A 5 -48.57 -14.78 44.37
CA ASP A 5 -48.15 -13.45 44.79
C ASP A 5 -47.03 -12.88 43.93
N LYS A 6 -47.08 -11.56 43.81
CA LYS A 6 -46.02 -10.68 43.32
C LYS A 6 -44.84 -10.72 44.28
N ALA A 7 -43.73 -11.36 43.89
CA ALA A 7 -42.41 -11.11 44.48
C ALA A 7 -41.28 -11.71 43.61
N CYS A 8 -40.98 -11.06 42.49
CA CYS A 8 -39.65 -11.08 41.89
C CYS A 8 -39.49 -9.82 41.04
N LEU A 9 -39.25 -8.72 41.73
CA LEU A 9 -38.72 -7.49 41.17
C LEU A 9 -37.25 -7.41 41.61
N PHE A 10 -36.39 -6.84 40.76
CA PHE A 10 -34.93 -6.68 40.90
C PHE A 10 -34.17 -8.00 40.69
N ILE A 11 -33.47 -8.24 39.59
CA ILE A 11 -32.38 -7.45 39.00
C ILE A 11 -32.41 -7.68 37.47
N ALA A 12 -32.92 -6.72 36.70
CA ALA A 12 -32.83 -6.71 35.23
C ALA A 12 -32.25 -5.39 34.72
N SER A 13 -31.32 -4.83 35.50
CA SER A 13 -30.55 -3.64 35.16
C SER A 13 -29.18 -3.84 35.76
N ILE A 14 -28.13 -3.47 35.01
CA ILE A 14 -26.71 -3.81 35.21
C ILE A 14 -26.31 -5.11 34.48
N LEU A 15 -26.22 -5.02 33.14
CA LEU A 15 -25.19 -5.66 32.29
C LEU A 15 -25.34 -5.21 30.81
N TYR A 16 -25.81 -3.98 30.57
CA TYR A 16 -25.77 -3.31 29.25
C TYR A 16 -24.86 -2.08 29.30
N SER A 17 -23.71 -2.27 29.93
CA SER A 17 -22.65 -1.28 29.97
C SER A 17 -21.35 -2.05 29.80
N LEU A 18 -20.50 -1.55 28.91
CA LEU A 18 -19.26 -2.13 28.38
C LEU A 18 -19.49 -2.93 27.09
N TYR A 19 -19.61 -2.21 25.97
CA TYR A 19 -18.68 -2.30 24.83
C TYR A 19 -19.07 -1.17 23.85
N SER A 20 -19.10 0.07 24.35
CA SER A 20 -18.76 1.21 23.49
C SER A 20 -17.24 1.29 23.58
N PHE A 21 -16.55 0.38 22.87
CA PHE A 21 -15.16 0.66 22.56
C PHE A 21 -15.16 1.99 21.82
N ALA A 22 -14.38 2.93 22.33
CA ALA A 22 -14.11 4.15 21.59
C ALA A 22 -13.65 3.72 20.18
N GLU A 23 -14.43 4.09 19.16
CA GLU A 23 -13.93 4.24 17.80
C GLU A 23 -12.94 5.42 17.83
N ASP A 24 -11.82 5.27 18.54
CA ASP A 24 -10.63 6.04 18.22
C ASP A 24 -10.23 5.53 16.85
N ASN A 25 -10.56 6.32 15.81
CA ASN A 25 -10.30 6.05 14.41
C ASN A 25 -8.86 5.56 14.22
N LEU A 26 -8.66 4.23 14.22
CA LEU A 26 -7.43 3.65 13.72
C LEU A 26 -7.29 4.15 12.28
N PRO A 27 -6.16 4.74 11.89
CA PRO A 27 -5.95 5.30 10.56
C PRO A 27 -5.78 4.16 9.54
N ILE A 28 -6.85 3.40 9.35
CA ILE A 28 -6.93 2.32 8.37
C ILE A 28 -7.27 2.97 7.03
N GLU A 29 -6.33 2.91 6.11
CA GLU A 29 -6.51 3.38 4.73
C GLU A 29 -6.79 2.18 3.84
N CYS A 30 -7.84 2.23 3.03
CA CYS A 30 -8.22 1.12 2.15
C CYS A 30 -8.17 1.55 0.69
N GLN A 31 -7.60 0.68 -0.14
CA GLN A 31 -7.59 0.82 -1.59
C GLN A 31 -8.29 -0.39 -2.21
N THR A 32 -9.29 -0.13 -3.07
CA THR A 32 -10.02 -1.17 -3.78
C THR A 32 -9.23 -1.69 -4.97
N VAL A 33 -9.12 -3.01 -5.09
CA VAL A 33 -8.52 -3.65 -6.27
C VAL A 33 -9.38 -3.31 -7.50
N PRO A 34 -8.81 -2.74 -8.58
CA PRO A 34 -9.56 -2.40 -9.76
C PRO A 34 -10.40 -3.58 -10.28
N ASN A 35 -11.66 -3.29 -10.63
CA ASN A 35 -12.64 -4.25 -11.12
C ASN A 35 -13.01 -5.39 -10.15
N LYS A 36 -12.69 -5.28 -8.85
CA LYS A 36 -13.09 -6.26 -7.82
C LYS A 36 -13.71 -5.57 -6.62
N GLN A 37 -14.52 -6.31 -5.85
CA GLN A 37 -15.09 -5.84 -4.57
C GLN A 37 -14.21 -6.30 -3.39
N ILE A 38 -12.91 -6.11 -3.54
CA ILE A 38 -11.90 -6.50 -2.55
C ILE A 38 -11.01 -5.28 -2.31
N ASP A 39 -10.83 -4.92 -1.04
CA ASP A 39 -9.91 -3.87 -0.63
C ASP A 39 -8.64 -4.48 0.00
N ILE A 40 -7.51 -3.81 -0.21
CA ILE A 40 -6.36 -3.92 0.67
C ILE A 40 -6.39 -2.71 1.60
N CYS A 41 -6.36 -2.98 2.90
CA CYS A 41 -6.40 -1.97 3.94
C CYS A 41 -5.11 -2.01 4.75
N THR A 42 -4.52 -0.84 4.98
CA THR A 42 -3.26 -0.68 5.70
C THR A 42 -3.44 0.09 6.99
N LEU A 43 -2.76 -0.36 8.04
CA LEU A 43 -2.56 0.37 9.28
C LEU A 43 -1.05 0.57 9.48
N SER A 44 -0.62 1.83 9.56
CA SER A 44 0.78 2.19 9.75
C SER A 44 1.04 2.71 11.17
N THR A 45 2.16 2.32 11.78
CA THR A 45 2.65 2.88 13.05
C THR A 45 3.96 3.61 12.82
N GLN A 46 4.10 4.85 13.29
CA GLN A 46 5.37 5.56 13.16
C GLN A 46 6.27 5.29 14.36
N SER A 47 7.55 5.02 14.09
CA SER A 47 8.58 5.00 15.14
C SER A 47 8.82 6.42 15.67
N GLU A 48 9.02 6.55 16.98
CA GLU A 48 9.35 7.83 17.63
C GLU A 48 10.76 8.33 17.26
N HIS A 49 11.65 7.42 16.87
CA HIS A 49 13.09 7.71 16.80
C HIS A 49 13.70 7.65 15.40
N TYR A 50 13.01 7.03 14.44
CA TYR A 50 13.50 6.85 13.07
C TYR A 50 12.35 7.01 12.08
N PRO A 51 12.62 7.41 10.83
CA PRO A 51 11.60 7.52 9.78
C PRO A 51 11.21 6.14 9.23
N VAL A 52 10.92 5.20 10.13
CA VAL A 52 10.51 3.82 9.85
C VAL A 52 9.14 3.59 10.45
N ASN A 53 8.40 2.65 9.86
CA ASN A 53 7.06 2.31 10.30
C ASN A 53 6.82 0.80 10.21
N ASP A 54 6.00 0.28 11.12
CA ASP A 54 5.38 -1.02 10.89
C ASP A 54 4.14 -0.79 10.03
N LEU A 55 3.88 -1.73 9.14
CA LEU A 55 2.73 -1.70 8.25
C LEU A 55 1.96 -3.02 8.37
N ILE A 56 0.72 -2.94 8.81
CA ILE A 56 -0.17 -4.10 8.92
C ILE A 56 -1.15 -4.05 7.75
N LEU A 57 -1.25 -5.14 7.01
CA LEU A 57 -2.11 -5.28 5.85
C LEU A 57 -3.28 -6.22 6.15
N TYR A 58 -4.46 -5.81 5.72
CA TYR A 58 -5.69 -6.57 5.77
C TYR A 58 -6.33 -6.63 4.39
N LYS A 59 -6.99 -7.74 4.09
CA LYS A 59 -7.98 -7.84 3.01
C LYS A 59 -9.37 -7.55 3.57
N ARG A 60 -10.20 -6.83 2.83
CA ARG A 60 -11.62 -6.68 3.14
C ARG A 60 -12.46 -6.97 1.91
N GLU A 61 -13.35 -7.96 2.01
CA GLU A 61 -14.26 -8.35 0.93
C GLU A 61 -15.66 -7.76 1.18
N ASP A 62 -16.24 -7.13 0.17
CA ASP A 62 -17.57 -6.49 0.20
C ASP A 62 -17.77 -5.52 1.39
N GLY A 63 -16.71 -4.86 1.86
CA GLY A 63 -16.78 -3.94 2.99
C GLY A 63 -17.09 -4.61 4.34
N ARG A 64 -16.95 -5.93 4.45
CA ARG A 64 -17.31 -6.69 5.65
C ARG A 64 -16.13 -6.81 6.63
N PHE A 65 -15.55 -8.00 6.73
CA PHE A 65 -14.55 -8.31 7.75
C PHE A 65 -13.13 -8.05 7.24
N PHE A 66 -12.27 -7.57 8.14
CA PHE A 66 -10.83 -7.52 7.90
C PHE A 66 -10.22 -8.90 8.11
N VAL A 67 -9.59 -9.42 7.07
CA VAL A 67 -8.79 -10.64 7.10
C VAL A 67 -7.34 -10.20 7.11
N TYR A 68 -6.61 -10.55 8.17
CA TYR A 68 -5.18 -10.29 8.25
C TYR A 68 -4.44 -10.93 7.07
N LEU A 69 -3.56 -10.16 6.43
CA LEU A 69 -2.65 -10.67 5.40
C LEU A 69 -1.24 -10.76 5.97
N GLU A 70 -0.70 -9.63 6.44
CA GLU A 70 0.70 -9.56 6.83
C GLU A 70 1.00 -8.36 7.75
N THR A 71 2.08 -8.49 8.53
CA THR A 71 2.75 -7.37 9.20
C THR A 71 4.16 -7.24 8.63
N ILE A 72 4.46 -6.07 8.11
CA ILE A 72 5.81 -5.66 7.73
C ILE A 72 6.38 -4.86 8.89
N LYS A 73 7.53 -5.27 9.40
CA LYS A 73 8.22 -4.54 10.44
C LYS A 73 9.26 -3.62 9.82
N GLY A 74 9.19 -2.35 10.18
CA GLY A 74 10.13 -1.34 9.70
C GLY A 74 11.36 -1.30 10.59
N ASP A 75 12.36 -2.14 10.31
CA ASP A 75 13.63 -2.11 11.06
C ASP A 75 14.57 -0.99 10.57
N VAL A 76 14.62 -0.78 9.25
CA VAL A 76 15.52 0.21 8.59
C VAL A 76 14.85 1.00 7.47
N ALA A 77 13.60 0.68 7.12
CA ALA A 77 12.90 1.29 6.00
C ALA A 77 11.49 1.74 6.37
N GLY A 78 11.07 2.87 5.80
CA GLY A 78 9.66 3.21 5.69
C GLY A 78 8.98 2.29 4.67
N SER A 79 7.73 1.89 4.92
CA SER A 79 6.96 0.96 4.09
C SER A 79 5.56 1.50 3.84
N TRP A 80 5.07 1.44 2.60
CA TRP A 80 3.71 1.83 2.26
C TRP A 80 3.16 0.95 1.14
N PHE A 81 1.84 0.72 1.18
CA PHE A 81 1.13 0.13 0.06
C PHE A 81 0.89 1.23 -0.96
N TRP A 82 1.56 1.14 -2.12
CA TRP A 82 1.43 2.15 -3.14
C TRP A 82 0.07 2.03 -3.84
N GLY A 83 -0.33 0.80 -4.21
CA GLY A 83 -1.60 0.55 -4.86
C GLY A 83 -1.54 -0.59 -5.86
N PHE A 84 -2.29 -0.42 -6.95
CA PHE A 84 -2.47 -1.45 -7.98
C PHE A 84 -2.13 -0.94 -9.37
N SER A 85 -1.83 -1.88 -10.28
CA SER A 85 -1.85 -1.60 -11.70
C SER A 85 -3.26 -1.22 -12.18
N ASN A 86 -3.34 -0.56 -13.33
CA ASN A 86 -4.57 0.04 -13.84
C ASN A 86 -5.80 -0.90 -13.96
N GLN A 87 -5.63 -2.21 -14.14
CA GLN A 87 -6.75 -3.18 -14.06
C GLN A 87 -6.62 -4.19 -12.91
N GLY A 88 -5.72 -3.94 -11.97
CA GLY A 88 -5.63 -4.69 -10.71
C GLY A 88 -4.96 -6.05 -10.84
N LYS A 89 -4.14 -6.25 -11.89
CA LYS A 89 -3.33 -7.46 -12.07
C LYS A 89 -2.14 -7.50 -11.12
N TYR A 90 -1.56 -6.34 -10.84
CA TYR A 90 -0.39 -6.22 -9.97
C TYR A 90 -0.67 -5.34 -8.75
N ALA A 91 -0.12 -5.74 -7.61
CA ALA A 91 -0.09 -4.96 -6.39
C ALA A 91 1.34 -4.48 -6.13
N VAL A 92 1.49 -3.28 -5.58
CA VAL A 92 2.82 -2.68 -5.36
C VAL A 92 2.98 -2.25 -3.91
N MET A 93 4.07 -2.73 -3.33
CA MET A 93 4.61 -2.20 -2.09
C MET A 93 5.80 -1.32 -2.42
N SER A 94 5.94 -0.21 -1.70
CA SER A 94 7.08 0.67 -1.82
C SER A 94 7.74 0.83 -0.46
N PHE A 95 9.06 0.94 -0.50
CA PHE A 95 9.91 1.00 0.67
C PHE A 95 10.94 2.10 0.46
N ALA A 96 11.35 2.80 1.51
CA ALA A 96 12.50 3.70 1.46
C ALA A 96 13.44 3.46 2.63
N GLU A 97 14.69 3.18 2.29
CA GLU A 97 15.81 3.07 3.24
C GLU A 97 16.74 4.25 2.98
N GLU A 98 16.98 5.08 4.01
CA GLU A 98 17.82 6.30 3.90
C GLU A 98 17.40 7.28 2.78
N GLY A 99 16.13 7.24 2.37
CA GLY A 99 15.59 8.07 1.28
C GLY A 99 15.70 7.43 -0.11
N HIS A 100 16.17 6.19 -0.22
CA HIS A 100 16.24 5.45 -1.48
C HIS A 100 15.01 4.56 -1.66
N PRO A 101 14.10 4.91 -2.59
CA PRO A 101 12.91 4.13 -2.80
C PRO A 101 13.23 2.84 -3.57
N HIS A 102 12.55 1.77 -3.19
CA HIS A 102 12.46 0.56 -4.01
C HIS A 102 11.03 0.02 -4.01
N PHE A 103 10.66 -0.60 -5.12
CA PHE A 103 9.30 -0.99 -5.44
C PHE A 103 9.26 -2.50 -5.63
N VAL A 104 8.37 -3.16 -4.89
CA VAL A 104 8.20 -4.60 -4.93
C VAL A 104 6.83 -4.91 -5.50
N PHE A 105 6.83 -5.62 -6.61
CA PHE A 105 5.63 -5.94 -7.37
C PHE A 105 5.18 -7.37 -7.07
N TYR A 106 3.88 -7.56 -6.95
CA TYR A 106 3.25 -8.85 -6.71
C TYR A 106 2.13 -9.09 -7.71
N ASP A 107 1.88 -10.36 -8.02
CA ASP A 107 0.61 -10.76 -8.62
C ASP A 107 -0.51 -10.55 -7.58
N THR A 108 -1.54 -9.78 -7.93
CA THR A 108 -2.59 -9.40 -6.97
C THR A 108 -3.39 -10.59 -6.46
N GLU A 109 -3.66 -11.60 -7.30
CA GLU A 109 -4.40 -12.79 -6.86
C GLU A 109 -3.59 -13.58 -5.83
N GLN A 110 -2.30 -13.79 -6.11
CA GLN A 110 -1.41 -14.46 -5.15
C GLN A 110 -1.29 -13.66 -3.84
N PHE A 111 -1.24 -12.32 -3.94
CA PHE A 111 -1.20 -11.43 -2.77
C PHE A 111 -2.44 -11.53 -1.87
N LEU A 112 -3.63 -11.69 -2.46
CA LEU A 112 -4.89 -11.75 -1.72
C LEU A 112 -5.21 -13.13 -1.13
N GLN A 113 -4.57 -14.19 -1.63
CA GLN A 113 -4.85 -15.58 -1.26
C GLN A 113 -3.88 -16.13 -0.22
N SER A 114 -2.71 -15.51 -0.06
CA SER A 114 -1.62 -16.11 0.69
C SER A 114 -1.71 -15.81 2.19
N GLU A 115 -1.59 -16.86 3.02
CA GLU A 115 -1.44 -16.75 4.49
C GLU A 115 -0.05 -16.24 4.90
N GLN A 116 0.87 -16.15 3.95
CA GLN A 116 2.24 -15.64 4.07
C GLN A 116 2.52 -14.67 2.91
N ARG A 117 3.54 -13.82 2.97
CA ARG A 117 3.87 -12.96 1.82
C ARG A 117 4.14 -13.80 0.56
N PRO A 118 3.44 -13.60 -0.58
CA PRO A 118 3.80 -14.28 -1.81
C PRO A 118 5.20 -13.84 -2.27
N LYS A 119 5.84 -14.67 -3.10
CA LYS A 119 7.10 -14.26 -3.73
C LYS A 119 6.84 -13.05 -4.64
N PRO A 120 7.67 -11.99 -4.57
CA PRO A 120 7.60 -10.90 -5.55
C PRO A 120 7.76 -11.42 -6.98
N ILE A 121 7.02 -10.80 -7.91
CA ILE A 121 7.20 -11.04 -9.35
C ILE A 121 8.33 -10.19 -9.92
N SER A 122 8.67 -9.09 -9.25
CA SER A 122 9.77 -8.19 -9.61
C SER A 122 10.10 -7.25 -8.44
N VAL A 123 11.34 -6.76 -8.44
CA VAL A 123 11.80 -5.65 -7.61
C VAL A 123 12.50 -4.64 -8.51
N VAL A 124 12.06 -3.38 -8.44
CA VAL A 124 12.72 -2.27 -9.13
C VAL A 124 13.30 -1.34 -8.08
N SER A 125 14.60 -1.08 -8.17
CA SER A 125 15.34 -0.20 -7.28
C SER A 125 16.46 0.47 -8.06
N ASP A 126 16.50 1.79 -8.01
CA ASP A 126 17.60 2.59 -8.52
C ASP A 126 17.67 3.87 -7.68
N TYR A 127 18.89 4.35 -7.43
CA TYR A 127 19.16 5.50 -6.57
C TYR A 127 18.45 6.77 -7.06
N PHE A 128 18.22 6.87 -8.37
CA PHE A 128 17.63 8.04 -9.02
C PHE A 128 16.15 7.87 -9.35
N LEU A 129 15.56 6.71 -9.08
CA LEU A 129 14.11 6.58 -9.16
C LEU A 129 13.49 7.31 -7.97
N GLY A 130 12.51 8.15 -8.27
CA GLY A 130 11.68 8.84 -7.30
C GLY A 130 10.36 8.10 -7.11
N GLN A 131 9.25 8.84 -7.20
CA GLN A 131 7.91 8.29 -7.03
C GLN A 131 7.47 7.42 -8.21
N LEU A 132 6.80 6.30 -7.93
CA LEU A 132 6.02 5.56 -8.93
C LEU A 132 4.74 6.34 -9.25
N MET A 133 4.55 6.70 -10.51
CA MET A 133 3.44 7.53 -11.01
C MET A 133 2.33 6.69 -11.61
N GLU A 134 2.69 5.64 -12.36
CA GLU A 134 1.74 4.76 -13.05
C GLU A 134 2.27 3.33 -13.07
N LEU A 135 1.37 2.36 -12.92
CA LEU A 135 1.65 0.96 -13.23
C LEU A 135 0.56 0.39 -14.13
N ARG A 136 0.97 -0.25 -15.22
CA ARG A 136 0.09 -0.89 -16.20
C ARG A 136 0.16 -2.42 -16.10
N ASP A 137 -0.94 -3.06 -16.48
CA ASP A 137 -1.07 -4.52 -16.50
C ASP A 137 -0.17 -5.24 -17.52
N ASP A 138 0.43 -4.51 -18.46
CA ASP A 138 1.46 -5.02 -19.37
C ASP A 138 2.87 -5.04 -18.75
N GLY A 139 3.01 -4.54 -17.52
CA GLY A 139 4.28 -4.47 -16.79
C GLY A 139 5.03 -3.15 -16.96
N THR A 140 4.49 -2.18 -17.70
CA THR A 140 5.10 -0.85 -17.78
C THR A 140 4.80 -0.04 -16.51
N ALA A 141 5.86 0.43 -15.86
CA ALA A 141 5.84 1.33 -14.72
C ALA A 141 6.47 2.68 -15.11
N ILE A 142 5.83 3.79 -14.73
CA ILE A 142 6.34 5.14 -14.95
C ILE A 142 6.81 5.71 -13.62
N PHE A 143 8.06 6.15 -13.56
CA PHE A 143 8.66 6.72 -12.36
C PHE A 143 9.10 8.16 -12.61
N GLY A 144 9.05 9.00 -11.57
CA GLY A 144 9.84 10.23 -11.54
C GLY A 144 11.33 9.91 -11.43
N TRP A 145 12.17 10.75 -12.01
CA TRP A 145 13.62 10.62 -12.05
C TRP A 145 14.29 11.83 -11.43
N THR A 146 15.14 11.58 -10.43
CA THR A 146 15.79 12.62 -9.61
C THR A 146 17.28 12.80 -9.92
N GLY A 147 17.84 12.02 -10.86
CA GLY A 147 19.28 12.04 -11.21
C GLY A 147 19.78 13.28 -11.96
N GLY A 148 18.89 14.24 -12.24
CA GLY A 148 19.20 15.45 -13.00
C GLY A 148 19.43 15.17 -14.50
N LEU A 149 19.11 16.16 -15.34
CA LEU A 149 19.25 16.07 -16.80
C LEU A 149 20.71 16.17 -17.30
N GLN A 150 21.71 16.25 -16.40
CA GLN A 150 23.08 16.63 -16.78
C GLN A 150 23.92 15.51 -17.43
N ASN A 151 23.44 14.26 -17.43
CA ASN A 151 24.05 13.20 -18.21
C ASN A 151 23.42 13.16 -19.60
N SER A 152 23.98 13.96 -20.51
CA SER A 152 23.63 14.19 -21.93
C SER A 152 23.38 12.97 -22.86
N ASN A 153 23.27 11.76 -22.32
CA ASN A 153 22.79 10.55 -23.02
C ASN A 153 21.43 10.04 -22.48
N GLN A 154 20.88 10.64 -21.43
CA GLN A 154 19.61 10.24 -20.81
C GLN A 154 18.41 11.17 -21.14
N ASP A 155 18.64 12.32 -21.78
CA ASP A 155 17.56 13.19 -22.30
C ASP A 155 16.59 12.43 -23.25
N SER A 156 17.05 11.34 -23.89
CA SER A 156 16.18 10.49 -24.73
C SER A 156 15.24 9.56 -23.96
N GLN A 157 15.31 9.51 -22.63
CA GLN A 157 14.46 8.65 -21.79
C GLN A 157 13.40 9.42 -21.00
N CYS A 158 13.49 10.75 -20.94
CA CYS A 158 12.48 11.58 -20.28
C CYS A 158 11.21 11.62 -21.13
N LEU A 159 10.13 11.09 -20.56
CA LEU A 159 8.81 11.13 -21.14
C LEU A 159 8.12 12.44 -20.76
N GLU A 160 7.45 13.07 -21.73
CA GLU A 160 6.42 14.07 -21.43
C GLU A 160 5.20 13.33 -20.86
N TYR A 161 4.88 13.56 -19.59
CA TYR A 161 3.73 12.94 -18.95
C TYR A 161 2.56 13.93 -18.93
N GLU A 162 1.63 13.79 -19.87
CA GLU A 162 0.54 14.73 -20.14
C GLU A 162 -0.52 14.87 -19.01
N ASN A 163 -0.39 14.14 -17.90
CA ASN A 163 -1.39 14.08 -16.82
C ASN A 163 -0.90 14.45 -15.42
N VAL A 164 0.26 15.09 -15.26
CA VAL A 164 0.67 15.65 -13.94
C VAL A 164 0.24 17.11 -13.84
N ASP A 165 -0.29 17.48 -12.67
CA ASP A 165 -0.59 18.86 -12.30
C ASP A 165 0.66 19.73 -12.52
N ALA A 166 0.55 20.80 -13.31
CA ALA A 166 1.71 21.57 -13.79
C ALA A 166 2.58 22.19 -12.69
N ALA A 167 2.09 22.21 -11.44
CA ALA A 167 2.82 22.67 -10.26
C ALA A 167 3.90 21.69 -9.75
N LEU A 168 3.89 20.42 -10.21
CA LEU A 168 4.92 19.41 -9.87
C LEU A 168 5.96 19.24 -11.00
N LEU A 169 5.79 19.94 -12.12
CA LEU A 169 6.54 19.72 -13.37
C LEU A 169 7.76 20.63 -13.57
N GLU A 170 8.05 21.54 -12.65
CA GLU A 170 9.30 22.31 -12.73
C GLU A 170 10.46 21.40 -12.30
N ASP A 171 11.05 20.71 -13.28
CA ASP A 171 12.29 19.90 -13.23
C ASP A 171 12.19 18.36 -13.07
N GLU A 172 11.00 17.76 -13.15
CA GLU A 172 10.85 16.30 -13.05
C GLU A 172 10.90 15.58 -14.41
N CYS A 173 11.91 14.72 -14.60
CA CYS A 173 11.98 13.78 -15.73
C CYS A 173 11.21 12.50 -15.38
N PHE A 174 10.47 11.92 -16.32
CA PHE A 174 9.79 10.63 -16.11
C PHE A 174 10.40 9.54 -16.96
N VAL A 175 10.57 8.34 -16.40
CA VAL A 175 11.14 7.18 -17.11
C VAL A 175 10.16 6.01 -17.11
N SER A 176 10.10 5.30 -18.24
CA SER A 176 9.31 4.06 -18.38
C SER A 176 10.19 2.84 -18.18
N VAL A 177 9.86 2.02 -17.19
CA VAL A 177 10.54 0.77 -16.88
C VAL A 177 9.58 -0.38 -17.09
N ASN A 178 10.01 -1.44 -17.77
CA ASN A 178 9.27 -2.70 -17.78
C ASN A 178 9.70 -3.51 -16.57
N ILE A 179 8.77 -3.82 -15.65
CA ILE A 179 9.08 -4.52 -14.40
C ILE A 179 9.56 -5.97 -14.63
N PHE A 180 9.45 -6.52 -15.84
CA PHE A 180 9.94 -7.84 -16.20
C PHE A 180 11.24 -7.82 -17.01
N ALA A 181 11.78 -6.64 -17.33
CA ALA A 181 13.09 -6.57 -17.97
C ALA A 181 14.18 -7.00 -16.98
N ASP A 182 15.08 -7.89 -17.42
CA ASP A 182 16.03 -8.62 -16.59
C ASP A 182 16.62 -7.84 -15.39
N GLU A 183 16.45 -8.46 -14.21
CA GLU A 183 17.11 -8.12 -12.95
C GLU A 183 18.63 -7.98 -13.19
N HIS A 184 19.20 -6.81 -12.86
CA HIS A 184 20.61 -6.39 -13.06
C HIS A 184 20.97 -5.56 -14.30
N LYS A 185 20.09 -4.67 -14.76
CA LYS A 185 20.61 -3.40 -15.30
C LYS A 185 20.42 -2.31 -14.26
N SER A 186 21.51 -2.00 -13.54
CA SER A 186 21.65 -0.64 -13.04
C SER A 186 21.45 0.27 -14.25
N ILE A 187 20.53 1.22 -14.17
CA ILE A 187 20.31 2.18 -15.24
C ILE A 187 21.47 3.17 -15.13
N ASN A 188 22.64 2.76 -15.64
CA ASN A 188 23.84 3.59 -15.71
C ASN A 188 23.71 4.66 -16.80
#